data_AF-A0A0K1NZU6-F1
#
_entry.id   AF-A0A0K1NZU6-F1
#
_cell.length_a   1.000
_cell.length_b   1.000
_cell.length_c   1.000
_cell.angle_alpha   90.00
_cell.angle_beta   90.00
_cell.angle_gamma   90.00
#
_symmetry.space_group_name_H-M   'P 1'
#
loop_
_entity.id
_entity.type
_entity.pdbx_description
1 polymer ?
#
loop_
_entity_poly.entity_id
_entity_poly.type
_entity_poly.pdbx_seq_one_letter_code
_entity_poly.pdbx_strand_id
1 'polypeptide(L)'
;RSVYGVSNARNLLKIEASSNTKSGLIFEMDGFISNSNYLAKKTTMVLFINDRLVDCTALKRALEVVYAATLPKASKPFVYMSIRLPTEHVDVNMHPTKKEVSLLNQDFIIERIQSAVESKLRNSNDERTFQEQTVDPLPRSPSKMTNNLNVVTSSSGSKVQRVPDSKMVRTDTLDPAGRLHAFLQPKPQAQRETNLKLTDVRSSVRKRRNPRETADLTSVQQLIDGIDRNCHSGLLDIVRQCTYVGMADDVFALVQHNTNL
;
A
#
# COMPACT_ATOMS: atom_id res chain seq x y z
N ARG A 1 -8.86 0.00 18.30
CA ARG A 1 -8.11 0.57 19.46
C ARG A 1 -6.77 -0.11 19.67
N SER A 2 -6.70 -1.45 19.74
CA SER A 2 -5.42 -2.15 19.99
C SER A 2 -4.40 -2.04 18.85
N VAL A 3 -4.86 -1.97 17.60
CA VAL A 3 -3.98 -1.99 16.41
C VAL A 3 -3.47 -0.60 16.00
N TYR A 4 -4.36 0.39 15.92
CA TYR A 4 -4.04 1.75 15.46
C TYR A 4 -4.01 2.80 16.58
N GLY A 5 -4.09 2.37 17.84
CA GLY A 5 -4.12 3.26 19.00
C GLY A 5 -5.48 3.87 19.30
N VAL A 6 -5.56 4.55 20.45
CA VAL A 6 -6.80 5.17 20.97
C VAL A 6 -7.10 6.49 20.28
N SER A 7 -6.07 7.25 19.90
CA SER A 7 -6.19 8.56 19.22
C SER A 7 -6.93 8.45 17.89
N ASN A 8 -6.61 7.43 17.09
CA ASN A 8 -7.28 7.18 15.82
C ASN A 8 -8.74 6.79 16.08
N ALA A 9 -8.98 5.86 17.01
CA ALA A 9 -10.31 5.36 17.30
C ALA A 9 -11.31 6.42 17.81
N ARG A 10 -10.84 7.52 18.43
CA ARG A 10 -11.70 8.63 18.87
C ARG A 10 -12.19 9.50 17.71
N ASN A 11 -11.47 9.50 16.61
CA ASN A 11 -11.73 10.33 15.44
C ASN A 11 -12.40 9.57 14.30
N LEU A 12 -12.98 8.39 14.58
CA LEU A 12 -13.67 7.58 13.59
C LEU A 12 -15.19 7.78 13.68
N LEU A 13 -15.81 7.87 12.51
CA LEU A 13 -17.24 7.90 12.28
C LEU A 13 -17.65 6.57 11.67
N LYS A 14 -18.72 5.96 12.19
CA LYS A 14 -19.31 4.77 11.59
C LYS A 14 -20.01 5.16 10.29
N ILE A 15 -19.81 4.36 9.25
CA ILE A 15 -20.52 4.46 7.98
C ILE A 15 -21.09 3.10 7.61
N GLU A 16 -22.30 3.13 7.07
CA GLU A 16 -23.01 1.97 6.56
C GLU A 16 -23.56 2.36 5.20
N ALA A 17 -23.37 1.51 4.20
CA ALA A 17 -23.95 1.68 2.88
C ALA A 17 -24.52 0.34 2.41
N SER A 18 -25.82 0.32 2.14
CA SER A 18 -26.46 -0.78 1.45
C SER A 18 -26.99 -0.30 0.11
N SER A 19 -26.91 -1.17 -0.89
CA SER A 19 -27.60 -0.97 -2.15
C SER A 19 -28.53 -2.14 -2.39
N ASN A 20 -29.81 -1.82 -2.35
CA ASN A 20 -30.91 -2.62 -2.88
C ASN A 20 -31.36 -1.82 -4.10
N THR A 21 -30.86 -2.17 -5.27
CA THR A 21 -31.38 -1.64 -6.52
C THR A 21 -32.02 -2.80 -7.28
N LYS A 22 -33.12 -2.52 -7.98
CA LYS A 22 -33.92 -3.46 -8.79
C LYS A 22 -33.12 -4.29 -9.83
N SER A 23 -31.83 -4.03 -10.01
CA SER A 23 -30.90 -4.74 -10.89
C SER A 23 -30.19 -5.94 -10.25
N GLY A 24 -30.60 -6.39 -9.05
CA GLY A 24 -30.08 -7.62 -8.41
C GLY A 24 -28.72 -7.47 -7.72
N LEU A 25 -28.07 -6.30 -7.80
CA LEU A 25 -26.86 -5.99 -7.05
C LEU A 25 -27.21 -5.68 -5.59
N ILE A 26 -27.17 -6.73 -4.78
CA ILE A 26 -27.24 -6.63 -3.32
C ILE A 26 -25.80 -6.52 -2.82
N PHE A 27 -25.45 -5.37 -2.22
CA PHE A 27 -24.21 -5.27 -1.47
C PHE A 27 -24.47 -4.58 -0.13
N GLU A 28 -23.74 -5.03 0.88
CA GLU A 28 -23.71 -4.44 2.21
C GLU A 28 -22.29 -4.00 2.51
N MET A 29 -22.15 -2.78 2.99
CA MET A 29 -20.87 -2.20 3.37
C MET A 29 -20.98 -1.62 4.77
N ASP A 30 -20.10 -2.09 5.64
CA ASP A 30 -19.92 -1.60 7.00
C ASP A 30 -18.52 -1.02 7.13
N GLY A 31 -18.37 0.14 7.78
CA GLY A 31 -17.07 0.77 7.86
C GLY A 31 -16.91 1.85 8.92
N PHE A 32 -15.67 2.31 9.03
CA PHE A 32 -15.27 3.45 9.84
C PHE A 32 -14.40 4.38 9.01
N ILE A 33 -14.75 5.67 9.04
CA ILE A 33 -14.05 6.72 8.30
C ILE A 33 -13.58 7.80 9.25
N SER A 34 -12.46 8.43 8.96
CA SER A 34 -11.93 9.50 9.81
C SER A 34 -12.73 10.80 9.70
N ASN A 35 -12.90 11.51 10.81
CA ASN A 35 -13.47 12.85 10.86
C ASN A 35 -12.45 13.95 10.47
N SER A 36 -12.91 15.21 10.47
CA SER A 36 -12.10 16.40 10.20
C SER A 36 -10.91 16.62 11.17
N ASN A 37 -10.96 16.06 12.38
CA ASN A 37 -9.88 16.19 13.37
C ASN A 37 -8.73 15.22 13.13
N TYR A 38 -8.92 14.23 12.28
CA TYR A 38 -7.89 13.26 12.00
C TYR A 38 -6.83 13.85 11.08
N LEU A 39 -5.60 13.96 11.58
CA LEU A 39 -4.45 14.41 10.81
C LEU A 39 -3.46 13.27 10.65
N ALA A 40 -3.18 12.89 9.41
CA ALA A 40 -2.19 11.89 9.06
C ALA A 40 -1.31 12.34 7.91
N LYS A 41 -0.08 11.82 7.87
CA LYS A 41 0.87 12.08 6.77
C LYS A 41 0.53 11.30 5.50
N LYS A 42 -0.17 10.17 5.63
CA LYS A 42 -0.48 9.25 4.53
C LYS A 42 -1.88 8.67 4.70
N THR A 43 -2.61 8.58 3.60
CA THR A 43 -3.90 7.87 3.53
C THR A 43 -3.71 6.40 3.87
N THR A 44 -4.44 5.94 4.88
CA THR A 44 -4.46 4.54 5.28
C THR A 44 -5.84 4.00 4.98
N MET A 45 -5.91 3.01 4.11
CA MET A 45 -7.15 2.35 3.73
C MET A 45 -7.00 0.86 3.98
N VAL A 46 -7.96 0.29 4.69
CA VAL A 46 -8.07 -1.14 4.97
C VAL A 46 -9.43 -1.57 4.42
N LEU A 47 -9.41 -2.38 3.37
CA LEU A 47 -10.61 -2.84 2.70
C LEU A 47 -10.69 -4.36 2.79
N PHE A 48 -11.80 -4.85 3.32
CA PHE A 48 -12.17 -6.25 3.30
C PHE A 48 -13.32 -6.47 2.32
N ILE A 49 -13.19 -7.50 1.50
CA ILE A 49 -14.26 -7.98 0.61
C ILE A 49 -14.44 -9.46 0.93
N ASN A 50 -15.61 -9.85 1.41
CA ASN A 50 -15.90 -11.24 1.84
C ASN A 50 -14.78 -11.83 2.71
N ASP A 51 -14.42 -11.10 3.77
CA ASP A 51 -13.38 -11.45 4.75
C ASP A 51 -11.93 -11.54 4.21
N ARG A 52 -11.68 -11.07 2.99
CA ARG A 52 -10.33 -10.97 2.41
C ARG A 52 -9.84 -9.55 2.38
N LEU A 53 -8.58 -9.33 2.78
CA LEU A 53 -7.91 -8.05 2.61
C LEU A 53 -7.64 -7.82 1.11
N VAL A 54 -8.21 -6.76 0.55
CA VAL A 54 -8.08 -6.40 -0.86
C VAL A 54 -7.52 -4.99 -0.98
N ASP A 55 -6.56 -4.81 -1.88
CA ASP A 55 -6.09 -3.48 -2.26
C ASP A 55 -6.87 -2.99 -3.49
N CYS A 56 -7.63 -1.90 -3.32
CA CYS A 56 -8.34 -1.24 -4.42
C CYS A 56 -7.84 0.19 -4.59
N THR A 57 -7.03 0.42 -5.63
CA THR A 57 -6.42 1.73 -5.91
C THR A 57 -7.44 2.75 -6.41
N ALA A 58 -8.44 2.31 -7.20
CA ALA A 58 -9.50 3.16 -7.72
C ALA A 58 -10.35 3.75 -6.58
N LEU A 59 -10.81 2.89 -5.66
CA LEU A 59 -11.60 3.31 -4.50
C LEU A 59 -10.80 4.20 -3.57
N LYS A 60 -9.51 3.91 -3.37
CA LYS A 60 -8.61 4.77 -2.59
C LYS A 60 -8.51 6.19 -3.17
N ARG A 61 -8.30 6.32 -4.49
CA ARG A 61 -8.22 7.63 -5.16
C ARG A 61 -9.55 8.37 -5.08
N ALA A 62 -10.65 7.66 -5.31
CA ALA A 62 -12.01 8.17 -5.19
C ALA A 62 -12.29 8.79 -3.82
N LEU A 63 -11.88 8.14 -2.74
CA LEU A 63 -12.05 8.67 -1.38
C LEU A 63 -11.12 9.85 -1.10
N GLU A 64 -9.87 9.82 -1.57
CA GLU A 64 -8.96 10.96 -1.41
C GLU A 64 -9.51 12.24 -2.06
N VAL A 65 -10.18 12.11 -3.21
CA VAL A 65 -10.83 13.25 -3.89
C VAL A 65 -12.00 13.79 -3.06
N VAL A 66 -12.88 12.93 -2.55
CA VAL A 66 -14.03 13.35 -1.71
C VAL A 66 -13.54 14.04 -0.43
N TYR A 67 -12.51 13.50 0.22
CA TYR A 67 -11.92 14.11 1.41
C TYR A 67 -11.20 15.43 1.12
N ALA A 68 -10.50 15.54 -0.01
CA ALA A 68 -9.88 16.81 -0.41
C ALA A 68 -10.93 17.90 -0.69
N ALA A 69 -12.06 17.54 -1.28
CA ALA A 69 -13.15 18.46 -1.57
C ALA A 69 -13.91 18.91 -0.31
N THR A 70 -14.21 17.98 0.61
CA THR A 70 -14.98 18.26 1.83
C THR A 70 -14.13 18.79 2.97
N LEU A 71 -12.88 18.34 3.11
CA LEU A 71 -12.01 18.58 4.26
C LEU A 71 -10.57 18.91 3.83
N PRO A 72 -10.28 20.15 3.39
CA PRO A 72 -8.96 20.55 2.93
C PRO A 72 -7.85 20.35 3.99
N LYS A 73 -8.19 20.53 5.27
CA LYS A 73 -7.27 20.34 6.41
C LYS A 73 -6.96 18.87 6.72
N ALA A 74 -7.83 17.94 6.32
CA ALA A 74 -7.75 16.51 6.61
C ALA A 74 -7.81 15.66 5.33
N SER A 75 -7.01 16.05 4.32
CA SER A 75 -6.99 15.42 3.00
C SER A 75 -6.52 13.94 2.99
N LYS A 76 -5.90 13.47 4.08
CA LYS A 76 -5.36 12.10 4.19
C LYS A 76 -6.18 11.28 5.19
N PRO A 77 -7.27 10.62 4.74
CA PRO A 77 -8.16 9.93 5.64
C PRO A 77 -7.60 8.60 6.12
N PHE A 78 -8.14 8.15 7.24
CA PHE A 78 -8.13 6.75 7.65
C PHE A 78 -9.48 6.14 7.31
N VAL A 79 -9.46 5.03 6.59
CA VAL A 79 -10.66 4.35 6.13
C VAL A 79 -10.54 2.86 6.41
N TYR A 80 -11.55 2.32 7.08
CA TYR A 80 -11.77 0.89 7.24
C TYR A 80 -13.13 0.56 6.65
N MET A 81 -13.20 -0.42 5.76
CA MET A 81 -14.46 -0.85 5.17
C MET A 81 -14.45 -2.36 5.00
N SER A 82 -15.59 -2.98 5.27
CA SER A 82 -15.87 -4.38 5.06
C SER A 82 -17.10 -4.48 4.17
N ILE A 83 -16.93 -5.05 2.98
CA ILE A 83 -17.99 -5.20 1.99
C ILE A 83 -18.35 -6.67 1.88
N ARG A 84 -19.64 -6.96 2.01
CA ARG A 84 -20.24 -8.27 1.76
C ARG A 84 -20.94 -8.21 0.40
N LEU A 85 -20.51 -9.07 -0.53
CA LEU A 85 -21.09 -9.20 -1.87
C LEU A 85 -21.31 -10.68 -2.22
N PRO A 86 -22.32 -11.02 -3.03
CA PRO A 86 -22.47 -12.34 -3.62
C PRO A 86 -21.23 -12.75 -4.43
N THR A 87 -20.84 -14.02 -4.33
CA THR A 87 -19.64 -14.56 -5.01
C THR A 87 -19.71 -14.47 -6.53
N GLU A 88 -20.92 -14.40 -7.11
CA GLU A 88 -21.16 -14.24 -8.54
C GLU A 88 -20.68 -12.88 -9.08
N HIS A 89 -20.56 -11.88 -8.21
CA HIS A 89 -20.17 -10.51 -8.58
C HIS A 89 -18.71 -10.19 -8.23
N VAL A 90 -17.94 -11.18 -7.79
CA VAL A 90 -16.57 -10.99 -7.31
C VAL A 90 -15.63 -11.98 -8.01
N ASP A 91 -14.80 -11.49 -8.94
CA ASP A 91 -13.77 -12.31 -9.57
C ASP A 91 -12.45 -12.21 -8.79
N VAL A 92 -12.16 -13.27 -8.06
CA VAL A 92 -10.97 -13.42 -7.21
C VAL A 92 -9.77 -13.96 -7.99
N ASN A 93 -9.93 -14.32 -9.28
CA ASN A 93 -8.99 -15.17 -9.99
C ASN A 93 -7.97 -14.42 -10.89
N MET A 94 -7.87 -13.10 -10.78
CA MET A 94 -7.16 -12.29 -11.78
C MET A 94 -5.65 -12.08 -11.58
N HIS A 95 -5.06 -12.37 -10.40
CA HIS A 95 -3.62 -12.10 -10.17
C HIS A 95 -2.91 -13.18 -9.34
N PRO A 96 -1.66 -13.59 -9.67
CA PRO A 96 -0.94 -14.68 -8.98
C PRO A 96 -0.72 -14.46 -7.47
N THR A 97 -0.77 -13.20 -7.02
CA THR A 97 -0.53 -12.80 -5.63
C THR A 97 -1.81 -12.67 -4.78
N LYS A 98 -3.00 -12.87 -5.36
CA LYS A 98 -4.31 -12.81 -4.67
C LYS A 98 -4.59 -11.49 -3.92
N LYS A 99 -3.93 -10.39 -4.27
CA LYS A 99 -4.06 -9.08 -3.58
C LYS A 99 -5.08 -8.14 -4.20
N GLU A 100 -5.46 -8.39 -5.44
CA GLU A 100 -6.36 -7.56 -6.22
C GLU A 100 -7.56 -8.41 -6.63
N VAL A 101 -8.76 -7.84 -6.50
CA VAL A 101 -10.02 -8.50 -6.81
C VAL A 101 -10.76 -7.61 -7.79
N SER A 102 -11.20 -8.18 -8.91
CA SER A 102 -12.03 -7.45 -9.87
C SER A 102 -13.49 -7.58 -9.43
N LEU A 103 -14.13 -6.43 -9.17
CA LEU A 103 -15.54 -6.39 -8.81
C LEU A 103 -16.38 -6.21 -10.08
N LEU A 104 -17.41 -7.03 -10.23
CA LEU A 104 -18.44 -6.79 -11.24
C LEU A 104 -19.14 -5.47 -10.89
N ASN A 105 -19.12 -4.51 -11.82
CA ASN A 105 -19.60 -3.13 -11.62
C ASN A 105 -18.86 -2.35 -10.52
N GLN A 106 -17.53 -2.47 -10.49
CA GLN A 106 -16.67 -1.72 -9.58
C GLN A 106 -17.00 -0.21 -9.52
N ASP A 107 -17.25 0.43 -10.66
CA ASP A 107 -17.52 1.88 -10.72
C ASP A 107 -18.80 2.26 -9.99
N PHE A 108 -19.86 1.47 -10.14
CA PHE A 108 -21.13 1.68 -9.44
C PHE A 108 -20.98 1.57 -7.92
N ILE A 109 -20.21 0.58 -7.44
CA ILE A 109 -19.94 0.40 -6.01
C ILE A 109 -19.12 1.58 -5.49
N ILE A 110 -18.10 2.02 -6.23
CA ILE A 110 -17.26 3.16 -5.85
C ILE A 110 -18.11 4.43 -5.74
N GLU A 111 -18.94 4.73 -6.73
CA GLU A 111 -19.82 5.91 -6.74
C GLU A 111 -20.77 5.90 -5.54
N ARG A 112 -21.36 4.74 -5.25
CA ARG A 112 -22.28 4.60 -4.12
C ARG A 112 -21.59 4.83 -2.78
N ILE A 113 -20.38 4.29 -2.60
CA ILE A 113 -19.58 4.50 -1.40
C ILE A 113 -19.13 5.96 -1.29
N GLN A 114 -18.71 6.59 -2.39
CA GLN A 114 -18.34 8.00 -2.42
C GLN A 114 -19.50 8.89 -1.96
N SER A 115 -20.69 8.69 -2.53
CA SER A 115 -21.89 9.45 -2.16
C SER A 115 -22.26 9.27 -0.69
N ALA A 116 -22.16 8.05 -0.16
CA ALA A 116 -22.41 7.76 1.25
C ALA A 116 -21.38 8.45 2.17
N VAL A 117 -20.09 8.41 1.82
CA VAL A 117 -19.01 9.06 2.56
C VAL A 117 -19.18 10.58 2.54
N GLU A 118 -19.42 11.15 1.36
CA GLU A 118 -19.62 12.60 1.18
C GLU A 118 -20.79 13.10 2.04
N SER A 119 -21.94 12.42 1.95
CA SER A 119 -23.13 12.75 2.75
C SER A 119 -22.83 12.69 4.25
N LYS A 120 -22.10 11.66 4.69
CA LYS A 120 -21.76 11.48 6.11
C LYS A 120 -20.78 12.55 6.61
N LEU A 121 -19.79 12.91 5.81
CA LEU A 121 -18.81 13.94 6.14
C LEU A 121 -19.47 15.33 6.19
N ARG A 122 -20.36 15.63 5.23
CA ARG A 122 -21.09 16.90 5.18
C ARG A 122 -21.98 17.07 6.40
N ASN A 123 -22.78 16.05 6.74
CA ASN A 123 -23.63 16.08 7.93
C ASN A 123 -22.81 16.29 9.22
N SER A 124 -21.68 15.59 9.36
CA SER A 124 -20.80 15.74 10.54
C SER A 124 -20.13 17.12 10.61
N ASN A 125 -19.92 17.80 9.48
CA ASN A 125 -19.36 19.14 9.43
C ASN A 125 -20.42 20.21 9.77
N ASP A 126 -21.65 20.01 9.29
CA ASP A 126 -22.77 20.91 9.56
C ASP A 126 -23.11 20.91 11.07
N GLU A 127 -23.14 19.74 11.72
CA GLU A 127 -23.35 19.61 13.17
C GLU A 127 -22.35 20.43 14.01
N ARG A 128 -21.10 20.60 13.53
CA ARG A 128 -20.11 21.46 14.21
C ARG A 128 -20.34 22.93 13.99
N THR A 129 -20.71 23.31 12.77
CA THR A 129 -20.91 24.71 12.40
C THR A 129 -22.06 25.32 13.23
N PHE A 130 -23.05 24.49 13.60
CA PHE A 130 -24.14 24.89 14.51
C PHE A 130 -23.74 24.97 16.00
N GLN A 131 -22.69 24.27 16.45
CA GLN A 131 -22.27 24.29 17.86
C GLN A 131 -21.36 25.47 18.23
N GLU A 132 -20.86 26.25 17.26
CA GLU A 132 -19.88 27.32 17.51
C GLU A 132 -20.49 28.73 17.71
N GLN A 133 -21.81 28.83 17.96
CA GLN A 133 -22.48 30.08 18.37
C GLN A 133 -23.10 29.99 19.77
N THR A 134 -22.28 29.86 20.80
CA THR A 134 -22.60 30.43 22.12
C THR A 134 -21.49 31.40 22.46
N VAL A 135 -21.60 32.61 21.92
CA VAL A 135 -20.80 33.76 22.36
C VAL A 135 -21.34 34.14 23.74
N ASP A 136 -20.65 33.72 24.79
CA ASP A 136 -20.86 34.25 26.13
C ASP A 136 -20.63 35.78 26.11
N PRO A 137 -21.63 36.62 26.46
CA PRO A 137 -21.41 38.05 26.56
C PRO A 137 -20.72 38.34 27.89
N LEU A 138 -19.41 38.56 27.85
CA LEU A 138 -18.65 39.05 29.01
C LEU A 138 -19.07 40.50 29.33
N PRO A 139 -19.46 40.84 30.57
CA PRO A 139 -19.67 42.23 30.96
C PRO A 139 -18.32 42.92 31.21
N ARG A 140 -18.08 44.03 30.49
CA ARG A 140 -16.98 44.97 30.71
C ARG A 140 -17.14 45.66 32.07
N SER A 141 -16.09 45.69 32.88
CA SER A 141 -15.91 46.67 33.95
C SER A 141 -14.48 47.26 33.92
N PRO A 142 -14.31 48.59 33.99
CA PRO A 142 -13.00 49.23 34.08
C PRO A 142 -12.59 49.42 35.54
N SER A 143 -11.34 49.17 35.92
CA SER A 143 -10.65 49.97 36.95
C SER A 143 -9.17 49.60 37.18
N LYS A 144 -8.37 50.66 37.06
CA LYS A 144 -7.27 51.12 37.94
C LYS A 144 -5.92 50.37 37.95
N MET A 145 -4.93 51.19 37.58
CA MET A 145 -3.50 51.08 37.84
C MET A 145 -3.17 50.66 39.27
N THR A 146 -2.20 49.74 39.41
CA THR A 146 -1.17 49.87 40.44
C THR A 146 0.12 49.23 39.94
N ASN A 147 1.20 50.02 39.97
CA ASN A 147 2.57 49.60 39.76
C ASN A 147 2.94 48.49 40.76
N ASN A 148 3.80 47.56 40.35
CA ASN A 148 4.96 47.13 41.14
C ASN A 148 5.98 46.40 40.26
N LEU A 149 7.14 47.02 40.15
CA LEU A 149 8.41 46.45 39.71
C LEU A 149 8.79 45.28 40.63
N ASN A 150 9.23 44.15 40.08
CA ASN A 150 10.14 43.23 40.77
C ASN A 150 11.01 42.47 39.76
N VAL A 151 12.22 43.01 39.62
CA VAL A 151 13.55 42.36 39.60
C VAL A 151 13.65 40.91 39.11
N VAL A 152 14.42 40.80 38.02
CA VAL A 152 15.06 39.61 37.47
C VAL A 152 16.01 38.96 38.49
N THR A 153 15.90 37.65 38.68
CA THR A 153 17.00 36.81 39.17
C THR A 153 17.07 35.51 38.36
N SER A 154 18.26 35.27 37.85
CA SER A 154 18.70 34.16 37.01
C SER A 154 18.85 32.85 37.79
N SER A 155 18.56 31.70 37.16
CA SER A 155 19.51 30.57 37.08
C SER A 155 18.97 29.34 36.32
N SER A 156 19.90 28.78 35.53
CA SER A 156 20.03 27.36 35.13
C SER A 156 18.98 26.70 34.23
N GLY A 157 19.41 26.35 33.01
CA GLY A 157 18.69 25.44 32.11
C GLY A 157 19.22 25.46 30.68
N SER A 158 20.14 24.55 30.37
CA SER A 158 20.80 24.28 29.08
C SER A 158 19.88 24.38 27.84
N LYS A 159 20.19 25.30 26.92
CA LYS A 159 19.57 25.36 25.58
C LYS A 159 20.57 24.95 24.50
N VAL A 160 20.24 23.86 23.82
CA VAL A 160 20.86 23.43 22.56
C VAL A 160 20.41 24.39 21.46
N GLN A 161 21.37 25.13 20.89
CA GLN A 161 21.16 26.05 19.78
C GLN A 161 20.91 25.25 18.48
N ARG A 162 19.70 25.30 17.92
CA ARG A 162 19.43 24.80 16.56
C ARG A 162 19.84 25.86 15.54
N VAL A 163 20.75 25.48 14.64
CA VAL A 163 21.20 26.29 13.50
C VAL A 163 20.15 26.20 12.36
N PRO A 164 19.88 27.28 11.61
CA PRO A 164 18.93 27.27 10.48
C PRO A 164 19.42 26.48 9.26
N ASP A 165 18.49 25.81 8.56
CA ASP A 165 18.74 24.81 7.50
C ASP A 165 19.37 25.35 6.19
N SER A 166 19.58 26.67 6.03
CA SER A 166 20.16 27.24 4.80
C SER A 166 21.70 27.25 4.76
N LYS A 167 22.37 26.63 5.73
CA LYS A 167 23.85 26.51 5.80
C LYS A 167 24.35 25.09 6.13
N MET A 168 23.55 24.05 5.90
CA MET A 168 24.02 22.66 6.03
C MET A 168 24.80 22.22 4.79
N VAL A 169 26.08 22.56 4.72
CA VAL A 169 27.00 21.99 3.71
C VAL A 169 27.53 20.66 4.26
N ARG A 170 27.11 19.54 3.64
CA ARG A 170 27.47 18.16 4.01
C ARG A 170 28.82 17.72 3.41
N THR A 171 29.87 18.49 3.60
CA THR A 171 31.22 18.01 3.27
C THR A 171 32.12 18.22 4.46
N ASP A 172 32.15 17.20 5.33
CA ASP A 172 33.28 17.02 6.22
C ASP A 172 34.51 16.77 5.32
N THR A 173 35.51 17.65 5.41
CA THR A 173 36.76 17.53 4.64
C THR A 173 37.63 16.37 5.10
N LEU A 174 37.26 15.69 6.20
CA LEU A 174 38.01 14.60 6.81
C LEU A 174 37.41 13.20 6.56
N ASP A 175 36.23 13.09 5.95
CA ASP A 175 35.61 11.79 5.68
C ASP A 175 35.78 11.34 4.20
N PRO A 176 36.67 10.36 3.92
CA PRO A 176 36.89 9.87 2.56
C PRO A 176 35.78 8.96 2.03
N ALA A 177 34.77 8.59 2.84
CA ALA A 177 33.76 7.58 2.50
C ALA A 177 32.79 7.93 1.36
N GLY A 178 32.85 9.15 0.80
CA GLY A 178 31.99 9.61 -0.29
C GLY A 178 32.69 9.89 -1.63
N ARG A 179 34.02 9.73 -1.73
CA ARG A 179 34.75 10.09 -2.96
C ARG A 179 34.72 8.96 -3.98
N LEU A 180 34.20 9.27 -5.18
CA LEU A 180 34.16 8.39 -6.35
C LEU A 180 35.54 7.81 -6.73
N HIS A 181 36.62 8.50 -6.34
CA HIS A 181 38.01 8.09 -6.56
C HIS A 181 38.40 6.80 -5.80
N ALA A 182 37.70 6.41 -4.73
CA ALA A 182 37.95 5.15 -4.02
C ALA A 182 37.59 3.90 -4.86
N PHE A 183 36.78 4.07 -5.91
CA PHE A 183 36.38 2.99 -6.82
C PHE A 183 37.30 2.85 -8.06
N LEU A 184 38.26 3.76 -8.24
CA LEU A 184 39.21 3.76 -9.37
C LEU A 184 40.58 3.29 -8.89
N GLN A 185 40.68 2.03 -8.45
CA GLN A 185 41.99 1.38 -8.38
C GLN A 185 42.26 0.64 -9.70
N PRO A 186 43.37 0.93 -10.40
CA PRO A 186 43.80 0.13 -11.53
C PRO A 186 44.44 -1.15 -10.98
N LYS A 187 43.76 -2.29 -11.09
CA LYS A 187 44.35 -3.59 -10.80
C LYS A 187 44.93 -4.18 -12.11
N PRO A 188 46.17 -4.68 -12.13
CA PRO A 188 46.77 -5.22 -13.34
C PRO A 188 46.00 -6.45 -13.85
N GLN A 189 45.95 -6.55 -15.17
CA GLN A 189 45.24 -7.55 -15.94
C GLN A 189 45.70 -8.98 -15.61
N ALA A 190 44.74 -9.86 -15.32
CA ALA A 190 44.84 -11.28 -15.61
C ALA A 190 43.52 -11.72 -16.26
N GLN A 191 43.66 -12.40 -17.39
CA GLN A 191 42.61 -12.76 -18.35
C GLN A 191 41.60 -13.78 -17.80
N ARG A 192 40.42 -13.80 -18.47
CA ARG A 192 39.36 -14.83 -18.52
C ARG A 192 38.10 -14.64 -17.65
N GLU A 193 36.97 -14.81 -18.35
CA GLU A 193 35.59 -15.12 -17.93
C GLU A 193 34.69 -13.97 -17.41
N THR A 194 34.01 -13.32 -18.35
CA THR A 194 33.09 -12.18 -18.15
C THR A 194 31.65 -12.55 -17.81
N ASN A 195 31.25 -13.83 -17.78
CA ASN A 195 29.85 -14.21 -17.51
C ASN A 195 29.54 -14.60 -16.05
N LEU A 196 30.55 -14.93 -15.23
CA LEU A 196 30.33 -15.38 -13.85
C LEU A 196 30.19 -14.23 -12.84
N LYS A 197 30.65 -13.02 -13.16
CA LYS A 197 30.72 -11.90 -12.18
C LYS A 197 29.39 -11.16 -11.98
N LEU A 198 28.51 -11.10 -12.98
CA LEU A 198 27.25 -10.36 -12.87
C LEU A 198 26.21 -11.10 -12.02
N THR A 199 26.21 -12.43 -12.06
CA THR A 199 25.34 -13.28 -11.24
C THR A 199 25.73 -13.23 -9.77
N ASP A 200 27.04 -13.20 -9.47
CA ASP A 200 27.56 -13.07 -8.10
C ASP A 200 27.31 -11.68 -7.49
N VAL A 201 27.41 -10.63 -8.30
CA VAL A 201 27.04 -9.28 -7.86
C VAL A 201 25.54 -9.19 -7.60
N ARG A 202 24.70 -9.75 -8.49
CA ARG A 202 23.23 -9.79 -8.31
C ARG A 202 22.81 -10.62 -7.09
N SER A 203 23.45 -11.75 -6.84
CA SER A 203 23.17 -12.61 -5.68
C SER A 203 23.60 -11.94 -4.37
N SER A 204 24.74 -11.25 -4.36
CA SER A 204 25.23 -10.48 -3.22
C SER A 204 24.34 -9.28 -2.88
N VAL A 205 23.81 -8.60 -3.90
CA VAL A 205 22.85 -7.49 -3.71
C VAL A 205 21.49 -7.99 -3.21
N ARG A 206 21.01 -9.16 -3.68
CA ARG A 206 19.78 -9.80 -3.16
C ARG A 206 19.91 -10.23 -1.70
N LYS A 207 21.05 -10.83 -1.30
CA LYS A 207 21.34 -11.23 0.09
C LYS A 207 21.26 -10.08 1.09
N ARG A 208 21.59 -8.85 0.68
CA ARG A 208 21.55 -7.66 1.54
C ARG A 208 20.16 -7.05 1.71
N ARG A 209 19.24 -7.24 0.75
CA ARG A 209 17.89 -6.63 0.80
C ARG A 209 16.85 -7.51 1.48
N ASN A 210 17.01 -8.84 1.48
CA ASN A 210 16.02 -9.74 2.05
C ASN A 210 16.67 -11.10 2.44
N PRO A 211 17.24 -11.23 3.66
CA PRO A 211 17.98 -12.43 4.07
C PRO A 211 17.11 -13.70 4.20
N ARG A 212 15.77 -13.58 4.12
CA ARG A 212 14.84 -14.72 4.09
C ARG A 212 14.55 -15.28 2.69
N GLU A 213 14.99 -14.60 1.64
CA GLU A 213 14.62 -14.91 0.25
C GLU A 213 15.70 -15.67 -0.53
N THR A 214 16.88 -15.88 0.07
CA THR A 214 17.80 -16.93 -0.37
C THR A 214 17.41 -18.25 0.29
N ALA A 215 16.18 -18.69 0.05
CA ALA A 215 15.84 -20.07 0.31
C ALA A 215 16.71 -20.90 -0.62
N ASP A 216 17.54 -21.78 -0.04
CA ASP A 216 18.32 -22.76 -0.77
C ASP A 216 17.41 -23.45 -1.79
N LEU A 217 17.64 -23.17 -3.07
CA LEU A 217 16.93 -23.81 -4.18
C LEU A 217 17.36 -25.27 -4.36
N THR A 218 18.13 -25.82 -3.42
CA THR A 218 18.61 -27.20 -3.44
C THR A 218 17.46 -28.19 -3.49
N SER A 219 16.35 -27.92 -2.81
CA SER A 219 15.14 -28.76 -2.86
C SER A 219 14.48 -28.77 -4.23
N VAL A 220 14.43 -27.62 -4.90
CA VAL A 220 13.87 -27.47 -6.25
C VAL A 220 14.79 -28.14 -7.26
N GLN A 221 16.10 -27.96 -7.13
CA GLN A 221 17.10 -28.59 -8.00
C GLN A 221 17.08 -30.11 -7.86
N GLN A 222 17.01 -30.63 -6.64
CA GLN A 222 16.89 -32.07 -6.36
C GLN A 222 15.60 -32.67 -6.92
N LEU A 223 14.50 -31.91 -6.88
CA LEU A 223 13.22 -32.35 -7.43
C LEU A 223 13.26 -32.40 -8.96
N ILE A 224 13.86 -31.41 -9.62
CA ILE A 224 14.09 -31.43 -11.07
C ILE A 224 14.98 -32.62 -11.45
N ASP A 225 16.11 -32.81 -10.75
CA ASP A 225 17.02 -33.93 -10.99
C ASP A 225 16.33 -35.29 -10.74
N GLY A 226 15.42 -35.37 -9.77
CA GLY A 226 14.62 -36.56 -9.48
C GLY A 226 13.60 -36.86 -10.58
N ILE A 227 12.96 -35.84 -11.14
CA ILE A 227 12.03 -35.97 -12.26
C ILE A 227 12.81 -36.40 -13.51
N ASP A 228 13.93 -35.73 -13.83
CA ASP A 228 14.73 -36.03 -15.01
C ASP A 228 15.30 -37.45 -14.99
N ARG A 229 15.64 -38.00 -13.81
CA ARG A 229 16.06 -39.41 -13.66
C ARG A 229 14.92 -40.40 -13.82
N ASN A 230 13.68 -40.00 -13.49
CA ASN A 230 12.50 -40.86 -13.59
C ASN A 230 11.78 -40.72 -14.94
N CYS A 231 12.20 -39.78 -15.79
CA CYS A 231 11.65 -39.60 -17.13
C CYS A 231 12.26 -40.60 -18.12
N HIS A 232 11.39 -41.36 -18.80
CA HIS A 232 11.81 -42.23 -19.88
C HIS A 232 12.22 -41.41 -21.09
N SER A 233 13.49 -41.48 -21.51
CA SER A 233 14.05 -40.69 -22.62
C SER A 233 13.23 -40.82 -23.91
N GLY A 234 12.79 -42.03 -24.26
CA GLY A 234 11.95 -42.27 -25.43
C GLY A 234 10.59 -41.55 -25.43
N LEU A 235 9.89 -41.48 -24.29
CA LEU A 235 8.61 -40.75 -24.20
C LEU A 235 8.84 -39.24 -24.24
N LEU A 236 9.92 -38.77 -23.62
CA LEU A 236 10.31 -37.36 -23.65
C LEU A 236 10.61 -36.92 -25.08
N ASP A 237 11.32 -37.75 -25.86
CA ASP A 237 11.61 -37.46 -27.27
C ASP A 237 10.34 -37.47 -28.13
N ILE A 238 9.42 -38.41 -27.90
CA ILE A 238 8.12 -38.44 -28.59
C ILE A 238 7.33 -37.15 -28.33
N VAL A 239 7.21 -36.73 -27.07
CA VAL A 239 6.48 -35.50 -26.71
C VAL A 239 7.21 -34.25 -27.22
N ARG A 240 8.54 -34.23 -27.18
CA ARG A 240 9.35 -33.11 -27.65
C ARG A 240 9.26 -32.90 -29.17
N GLN A 241 9.10 -33.99 -29.92
CA GLN A 241 9.01 -33.98 -31.39
C GLN A 241 7.58 -34.17 -31.89
N CYS A 242 6.59 -33.99 -31.01
CA CYS A 242 5.19 -34.11 -31.37
C CYS A 242 4.72 -32.81 -32.03
N THR A 243 4.13 -32.92 -33.22
CA THR A 243 3.49 -31.82 -33.92
C THR A 243 1.98 -32.07 -33.88
N TYR A 244 1.24 -31.10 -33.36
CA TYR A 244 -0.21 -31.16 -33.36
C TYR A 244 -0.75 -30.98 -34.78
N VAL A 245 -1.59 -31.93 -35.22
CA VAL A 245 -2.14 -31.94 -36.58
C VAL A 245 -3.59 -31.46 -36.60
N GLY A 246 -4.40 -31.85 -35.61
CA GLY A 246 -5.81 -31.47 -35.55
C GLY A 246 -6.62 -32.30 -34.55
N MET A 247 -7.93 -32.06 -34.49
CA MET A 247 -8.86 -32.88 -33.71
C MET A 247 -9.41 -34.01 -34.61
N ALA A 248 -9.48 -35.23 -34.06
CA ALA A 248 -10.19 -36.33 -34.72
C ALA A 248 -11.68 -36.31 -34.37
N ASP A 249 -12.02 -36.01 -33.13
CA ASP A 249 -13.38 -35.92 -32.57
C ASP A 249 -13.44 -34.84 -31.47
N ASP A 250 -14.59 -34.62 -30.84
CA ASP A 250 -14.76 -33.67 -29.71
C ASP A 250 -13.91 -34.03 -28.48
N VAL A 251 -13.37 -35.27 -28.42
CA VAL A 251 -12.64 -35.80 -27.26
C VAL A 251 -11.18 -36.17 -27.58
N PHE A 252 -10.83 -36.40 -28.85
CA PHE A 252 -9.51 -36.92 -29.23
C PHE A 252 -8.74 -36.00 -30.20
N ALA A 253 -7.47 -35.76 -29.88
CA ALA A 253 -6.53 -34.97 -30.68
C ALA A 253 -5.53 -35.86 -31.43
N LEU A 254 -5.27 -35.53 -32.70
CA LEU A 254 -4.25 -36.14 -33.53
C LEU A 254 -2.91 -35.43 -33.37
N VAL A 255 -1.92 -36.21 -32.99
CA VAL A 255 -0.55 -35.77 -32.79
C VAL A 255 0.36 -36.65 -33.64
N GLN A 256 1.19 -36.02 -34.46
CA GLN A 256 2.16 -36.70 -35.31
C GLN A 256 3.55 -36.60 -34.70
N HIS A 257 4.30 -37.70 -34.67
CA HIS A 257 5.68 -37.71 -34.17
C HIS A 257 6.62 -38.24 -35.25
N ASN A 258 7.82 -37.66 -35.33
CA ASN A 258 8.94 -38.10 -36.18
C ASN A 258 8.63 -38.14 -37.70
N THR A 259 8.34 -36.96 -38.28
CA THR A 259 8.24 -36.79 -39.74
C THR A 259 9.64 -36.82 -40.37
N ASN A 260 10.08 -37.99 -40.84
CA ASN A 260 11.06 -38.03 -41.91
C ASN A 260 10.30 -37.73 -43.22
N LEU A 261 10.31 -36.47 -43.64
CA LEU A 261 9.97 -36.06 -45.01
C LEU A 261 11.08 -36.47 -45.97
#